data_AF-X1MZE9-F1
#
_entry.id   AF-X1MZE9-F1
#
_cell.length_a   1.000
_cell.length_b   1.000
_cell.length_c   1.000
_cell.angle_alpha   90.00
_cell.angle_beta   90.00
_cell.angle_gamma   90.00
#
_symmetry.space_group_name_H-M   'P 1'
#
loop_
_entity.id
_entity.type
_entity.pdbx_description
1 polymer ?
#
loop_
_entity_poly.entity_id
_entity_poly.type
_entity_poly.pdbx_seq_one_letter_code
_entity_poly.pdbx_strand_id
1 'polypeptide(L)' 'MISQAVPQASIYLPHLAELIRVEPIAEREKVFEFRLKDGKELGHKPGQFVELSIFGIGEAPISISSSPTKKG' A
#
# COMPACT_ATOMS: atom_id res chain seq x y z
N MET A 1 7.54 -28.26 -23.06
CA MET A 1 6.62 -27.72 -22.03
C MET A 1 7.03 -26.29 -21.76
N ILE A 2 6.24 -25.32 -22.20
CA ILE A 2 6.54 -23.90 -21.99
C ILE A 2 6.01 -23.57 -20.60
N SER A 3 6.91 -23.36 -19.64
CA SER A 3 6.54 -22.86 -18.32
C SER A 3 5.95 -21.46 -18.51
N GLN A 4 4.63 -21.32 -18.38
CA GLN A 4 4.01 -20.00 -18.32
C GLN A 4 4.47 -19.34 -17.02
N ALA A 5 5.40 -18.39 -17.15
CA ALA A 5 5.72 -17.49 -16.05
C ALA A 5 4.47 -16.69 -15.72
N VAL A 6 3.99 -16.80 -14.48
CA VAL A 6 2.95 -15.92 -13.95
C VAL A 6 3.45 -14.47 -14.16
N PRO A 7 2.69 -13.57 -14.81
CA PRO A 7 3.14 -12.21 -15.00
C PRO A 7 3.43 -11.61 -13.63
N GLN A 8 4.63 -11.06 -13.46
CA GLN A 8 4.93 -10.17 -12.34
C GLN A 8 3.80 -9.13 -12.29
N ALA A 9 3.05 -9.08 -11.18
CA ALA A 9 1.92 -8.15 -11.06
C ALA A 9 2.41 -6.73 -11.42
N SER A 10 1.76 -6.13 -12.42
CA SER A 10 2.13 -4.80 -12.91
C SER A 10 2.00 -3.79 -11.77
N ILE A 11 2.99 -2.90 -11.64
CA ILE A 11 2.97 -1.80 -10.66
C ILE A 11 1.80 -0.83 -10.87
N TYR A 12 1.15 -0.87 -12.04
CA TYR A 12 -0.02 -0.06 -12.39
C TYR A 12 -1.34 -0.72 -12.01
N LEU A 13 -1.32 -1.96 -11.52
CA LEU A 13 -2.53 -2.62 -11.02
C LEU A 13 -2.61 -2.40 -9.51
N PRO A 14 -3.75 -1.91 -8.99
CA PRO A 14 -3.91 -1.69 -7.57
C PRO A 14 -3.90 -3.01 -6.80
N HIS A 15 -3.27 -3.00 -5.63
CA HIS A 15 -3.31 -4.11 -4.68
C HIS A 15 -4.38 -3.83 -3.64
N LEU A 16 -5.27 -4.80 -3.40
CA LEU A 16 -6.27 -4.66 -2.34
C LEU A 16 -5.58 -4.63 -0.98
N ALA A 17 -5.95 -3.64 -0.17
CA ALA A 17 -5.48 -3.49 1.20
C ALA A 17 -6.66 -3.41 2.18
N GLU A 18 -6.40 -3.72 3.43
CA GLU A 18 -7.33 -3.60 4.56
C GLU A 18 -6.83 -2.53 5.52
N LEU A 19 -7.72 -1.63 5.95
CA LEU A 19 -7.42 -0.65 7.00
C LEU A 19 -7.50 -1.35 8.36
N ILE A 20 -6.35 -1.56 9.00
CA ILE A 20 -6.26 -2.33 10.25
C ILE A 20 -6.16 -1.44 11.49
N ARG A 21 -5.76 -0.16 11.33
CA ARG A 21 -5.66 0.79 12.44
C ARG A 21 -5.86 2.23 11.95
N VAL A 22 -6.55 3.02 12.76
CA VAL A 22 -6.63 4.48 12.63
C VAL A 22 -6.25 5.08 13.97
N GLU A 23 -5.27 5.97 13.99
CA GLU A 23 -4.78 6.63 15.20
C GLU A 23 -4.70 8.15 15.00
N PRO A 24 -5.46 8.97 15.75
CA PRO A 24 -5.29 10.42 15.74
C PRO A 24 -3.97 10.78 16.45
N ILE A 25 -3.14 11.61 15.80
CA ILE A 25 -1.86 12.07 16.36
C ILE A 25 -1.84 13.56 16.66
N ALA A 26 -2.80 14.32 16.12
CA ALA A 26 -3.06 15.72 16.41
C ALA A 26 -4.52 16.06 16.03
N GLU A 27 -4.89 17.33 16.08
CA GLU A 27 -6.28 17.77 15.83
C GLU A 27 -6.76 17.43 14.41
N ARG A 28 -5.88 17.48 13.40
CA ARG A 28 -6.23 17.28 11.99
C ARG A 28 -5.54 16.08 11.35
N GLU A 29 -4.56 15.51 12.03
CA GLU A 29 -3.68 14.47 11.52
C GLU A 29 -4.01 13.10 12.12
N LYS A 30 -4.04 12.08 11.26
CA LYS A 30 -4.25 10.69 11.63
C LYS A 30 -3.22 9.80 10.94
N VAL A 31 -2.77 8.77 11.63
CA VAL A 31 -2.06 7.64 11.05
C VAL A 31 -3.08 6.59 10.64
N PHE A 32 -2.97 6.13 9.40
CA PHE A 32 -3.74 5.03 8.86
C PHE A 32 -2.78 3.88 8.57
N GLU A 33 -3.04 2.71 9.14
CA GLU A 33 -2.24 1.52 8.91
C GLU A 33 -3.02 0.54 8.04
N PHE A 34 -2.40 0.15 6.93
CA PHE A 34 -2.98 -0.76 5.96
C PHE A 34 -2.17 -2.05 5.87
N ARG A 35 -2.84 -3.17 5.66
CA ARG A 35 -2.24 -4.47 5.34
C ARG A 35 -2.66 -4.90 3.93
N LEU A 36 -1.73 -5.36 3.10
CA LEU A 36 -2.07 -5.93 1.80
C LEU A 36 -2.82 -7.25 2.00
N LYS A 37 -3.96 -7.43 1.32
CA LYS A 37 -4.83 -8.60 1.49
C LYS A 37 -4.21 -9.91 1.02
N ASP A 38 -3.23 -9.85 0.11
CA ASP A 38 -2.48 -11.01 -0.34
C ASP A 38 -1.35 -11.42 0.61
N GLY A 39 -1.21 -10.72 1.75
CA GLY A 39 -0.22 -11.01 2.79
C GLY A 39 1.22 -10.68 2.40
N LYS A 40 1.43 -10.01 1.27
CA LYS A 40 2.78 -9.59 0.86
C LYS A 40 3.19 -8.29 1.55
N GLU A 41 4.50 -8.10 1.63
CA GLU A 41 5.09 -6.85 2.03
C GLU A 41 4.94 -5.79 0.92
N LEU A 42 4.81 -4.53 1.31
CA LEU A 42 4.73 -3.42 0.35
C LEU A 42 6.02 -3.28 -0.47
N GLY A 43 7.19 -3.55 0.13
CA GLY A 43 8.47 -3.60 -0.56
C GLY A 43 8.96 -2.26 -1.12
N HIS A 44 8.51 -1.14 -0.56
CA HIS A 44 8.94 0.20 -0.98
C HIS A 44 10.39 0.50 -0.57
N LYS A 45 11.00 1.44 -1.29
CA LYS A 45 12.30 2.06 -0.95
C LYS A 45 12.08 3.45 -0.34
N PRO A 46 13.05 3.97 0.45
CA PRO A 46 12.99 5.34 0.94
C PRO A 46 12.78 6.36 -0.19
N GLY A 47 11.88 7.33 0.03
CA GLY A 47 11.55 8.37 -0.95
C GLY A 47 10.47 7.98 -1.97
N GLN A 48 9.97 6.75 -1.94
CA GLN A 48 8.79 6.36 -2.74
C GLN A 48 7.49 6.71 -2.03
N PHE A 49 6.43 6.84 -2.83
CA PHE A 49 5.05 7.02 -2.39
C PHE A 49 4.16 5.94 -3.02
N VAL A 50 2.94 5.80 -2.51
CA VAL A 50 1.91 4.95 -3.12
C VAL A 50 0.81 5.82 -3.74
N GLU A 51 0.20 5.33 -4.81
CA GLU A 51 -1.09 5.86 -5.28
C GLU A 51 -2.20 5.13 -4.53
N LEU A 52 -2.97 5.84 -3.70
CA LEU A 52 -4.04 5.26 -2.92
C LEU A 52 -5.37 5.45 -3.65
N SER A 53 -5.94 4.36 -4.16
CA SER A 53 -7.26 4.36 -4.82
C SER A 53 -8.36 3.97 -3.83
N ILE A 54 -9.44 4.76 -3.78
CA ILE A 54 -10.66 4.43 -3.03
C ILE A 54 -11.83 4.34 -4.02
N PHE A 55 -12.50 3.19 -4.02
CA PHE A 55 -13.64 2.94 -4.92
C PHE A 55 -14.72 4.01 -4.79
N GLY A 56 -15.09 4.62 -5.92
CA GLY A 56 -16.12 5.65 -5.99
C GLY A 56 -15.69 7.04 -5.50
N ILE A 57 -14.44 7.22 -5.04
CA ILE A 57 -13.92 8.53 -4.60
C ILE A 57 -12.86 9.04 -5.57
N GLY A 58 -11.82 8.24 -5.83
CA GLY A 58 -10.69 8.64 -6.67
C GLY A 58 -9.37 8.13 -6.14
N GLU A 59 -8.29 8.76 -6.59
CA GLU A 59 -6.91 8.38 -6.31
C GLU A 59 -6.10 9.58 -5.83
N ALA A 60 -5.13 9.35 -4.95
CA ALA A 60 -4.21 10.38 -4.52
C ALA A 60 -2.82 9.79 -4.20
N PRO A 61 -1.74 10.53 -4.49
CA PRO A 61 -0.39 10.15 -4.09
C PRO A 61 -0.18 10.39 -2.59
N ILE A 62 0.28 9.38 -1.86
CA ILE A 62 0.52 9.44 -0.42
C ILE A 62 1.94 8.94 -0.10
N SER A 63 2.73 9.80 0.53
CA SER A 63 4.05 9.43 1.06
C SER A 63 3.92 8.42 2.19
N ILE A 64 4.80 7.40 2.18
CA ILE A 64 4.77 6.32 3.16
C ILE A 64 5.53 6.75 4.42
N SER A 65 4.88 6.70 5.58
CA SER A 65 5.48 7.05 6.87
C SER A 65 6.14 5.86 7.58
N SER A 66 5.81 4.63 7.20
CA SER A 66 6.40 3.42 7.79
C SER A 66 7.79 3.11 7.23
N SER A 67 8.67 2.60 8.09
CA SER A 67 9.98 2.09 7.67
C SER A 67 9.81 0.98 6.63
N PRO A 68 10.61 0.94 5.55
CA PRO A 68 10.60 -0.18 4.59
C PRO A 68 11.04 -1.51 5.20
N THR A 69 11.62 -1.49 6.41
CA THR A 69 11.97 -2.69 7.19
C THR A 69 10.86 -3.17 8.13
N LYS A 70 9.77 -2.40 8.29
CA LYS A 70 8.61 -2.82 9.08
C LYS A 70 7.78 -3.80 8.25
N LYS A 71 7.55 -4.99 8.80
CA LYS A 71 6.71 -6.03 8.19
C LYS A 71 5.21 -5.78 8.45
N GLY A 72 4.38 -6.14 7.48
CA GLY A 72 2.90 -5.96 7.47
C GLY A 72 2.08 -7.10 8.08
#